data_AF-A0A2P8WKY6-F1
#
_entry.id   AF-A0A2P8WKY6-F1
#
_cell.length_a   1.000
_cell.length_b   1.000
_cell.length_c   1.000
_cell.angle_alpha   90.00
_cell.angle_beta   90.00
_cell.angle_gamma   90.00
#
_symmetry.space_group_name_H-M   'P 1'
#
loop_
_entity.id
_entity.type
_entity.pdbx_description
1 polymer ?
#
loop_
_entity_poly.entity_id
_entity_poly.type
_entity_poly.pdbx_seq_one_letter_code
_entity_poly.pdbx_strand_id
1 'polypeptide(L)'
;MHVEHFQLAKELKVEKIDLLLLQLANHAIKEFGHRYGSFLDAASTAAKFAIYISFLENGRNFRKTGVAHHVEPKRVREIVKEIEHAIRENTSLKGLSSKEPDYLIGIPHLWKEKYPWKPGTSRISGRSLDSLEEKQLTLHIPKHFPKVLLIDEGELNSLIEEMRLLSADNNSSKNSNTCSEALLEHIRYRLRHSETIVQVTLPFMELPLYALASNSYAPKGQCERLENMVDDTTRFIFLLKQWVQEEAYAFRALETLTLSPSIREQAFQELDEMLRQWGDKYHCDGGEPIILQMALGKCDEDIL
;
A
#
# COMPACT_ATOMS: atom_id res chain seq x y z
N MET A 1 -9.52 18.77 7.71
CA MET A 1 -8.58 19.09 8.80
C MET A 1 -7.44 18.08 8.70
N HIS A 2 -6.33 18.43 8.05
CA HIS A 2 -5.14 17.57 8.03
C HIS A 2 -4.51 17.72 9.42
N VAL A 3 -4.66 16.72 10.28
CA VAL A 3 -3.87 16.66 11.50
C VAL A 3 -2.46 16.28 11.07
N GLU A 4 -1.49 17.16 11.30
CA GLU A 4 -0.09 16.82 11.03
C GLU A 4 0.33 15.74 12.02
N HIS A 5 0.49 14.52 11.50
CA HIS A 5 0.84 13.32 12.26
C HIS A 5 2.09 13.51 13.13
N PHE A 6 3.04 14.33 12.67
CA PHE A 6 4.26 14.69 13.39
C PHE A 6 4.01 15.60 14.59
N GLN A 7 3.10 16.56 14.49
CA GLN A 7 2.73 17.45 15.61
C GLN A 7 2.15 16.63 16.78
N LEU A 8 1.28 15.67 16.47
CA LEU A 8 0.69 14.80 17.48
C LEU A 8 1.71 13.84 18.10
N ALA A 9 2.62 13.28 17.30
CA ALA A 9 3.72 12.45 17.80
C ALA A 9 4.64 13.24 18.76
N LYS A 10 4.88 14.53 18.46
CA LYS A 10 5.65 15.44 19.30
C LYS A 10 4.96 15.71 20.64
N GLU A 11 3.65 15.98 20.63
CA GLU A 11 2.86 16.16 21.85
C GLU A 11 2.85 14.91 22.74
N LEU A 12 2.87 13.74 22.11
CA LEU A 12 2.92 12.44 22.78
C LEU A 12 4.33 12.02 23.24
N LYS A 13 5.38 12.81 22.97
CA LYS A 13 6.78 12.53 23.34
C LYS A 13 7.24 11.13 22.92
N VAL A 14 6.90 10.75 21.69
CA VAL A 14 7.15 9.43 21.14
C VAL A 14 8.63 9.25 20.83
N GLU A 15 9.23 8.11 21.21
CA GLU A 15 10.61 7.76 20.90
C GLU A 15 10.80 7.42 19.41
N LYS A 16 12.03 7.47 18.88
CA LYS A 16 12.31 7.28 17.45
C LYS A 16 11.80 5.95 16.88
N ILE A 17 11.88 4.88 17.66
CA ILE A 17 11.37 3.54 17.25
C ILE A 17 9.85 3.50 17.20
N ASP A 18 9.20 4.16 18.15
CA ASP A 18 7.75 4.25 18.21
C ASP A 18 7.23 5.17 17.10
N LEU A 19 7.97 6.22 16.74
CA LEU A 19 7.67 7.06 15.59
C LEU A 19 7.67 6.23 14.30
N LEU A 20 8.68 5.37 14.08
CA LEU A 20 8.70 4.46 12.93
C LEU A 20 7.46 3.55 12.90
N LEU A 21 7.07 2.99 14.05
CA LEU A 21 5.90 2.12 14.14
C LEU A 21 4.59 2.87 13.88
N LEU A 22 4.43 4.08 14.42
CA LEU A 22 3.27 4.93 14.17
C LEU A 22 3.17 5.34 12.71
N GLN A 23 4.30 5.67 12.08
CA GLN A 23 4.34 5.96 10.64
C GLN A 23 3.90 4.73 9.85
N LEU A 24 4.48 3.55 10.13
CA LEU A 24 4.08 2.32 9.44
C LEU A 24 2.58 2.01 9.59
N ALA A 25 2.02 2.20 10.79
CA ALA A 25 0.60 2.01 11.05
C ALA A 25 -0.28 3.01 10.29
N ASN A 26 0.10 4.30 10.28
CA ASN A 26 -0.60 5.34 9.53
C ASN A 26 -0.61 5.02 8.03
N HIS A 27 0.54 4.68 7.47
CA HIS A 27 0.64 4.32 6.05
C HIS A 27 -0.19 3.07 5.74
N ALA A 28 -0.06 2.00 6.50
CA ALA A 28 -0.81 0.76 6.29
C ALA A 28 -2.33 0.96 6.35
N ILE A 29 -2.82 1.66 7.37
CA ILE A 29 -4.27 1.75 7.64
C ILE A 29 -4.91 2.92 6.91
N LYS A 30 -4.37 4.13 7.05
CA LYS A 30 -5.00 5.33 6.48
C LYS A 30 -4.75 5.42 4.98
N GLU A 31 -3.52 5.19 4.57
CA GLU A 31 -3.10 5.50 3.21
C GLU A 31 -3.23 4.31 2.26
N PHE A 32 -2.84 3.10 2.64
CA PHE A 32 -3.02 1.87 1.83
C PHE A 32 -4.37 1.18 2.05
N GLY A 33 -5.09 1.53 3.12
CA GLY A 33 -6.43 1.02 3.37
C GLY A 33 -6.47 -0.44 3.82
N HIS A 34 -5.36 -0.96 4.37
CA HIS A 34 -5.41 -2.23 5.06
C HIS A 34 -6.32 -2.13 6.29
N ARG A 35 -7.02 -3.22 6.57
CA ARG A 35 -7.86 -3.29 7.76
C ARG A 35 -6.99 -3.22 9.00
N TYR A 36 -7.48 -2.55 10.05
CA TYR A 36 -6.83 -2.53 11.37
C TYR A 36 -6.41 -3.93 11.84
N GLY A 37 -7.32 -4.91 11.74
CA GLY A 37 -7.01 -6.31 12.11
C GLY A 37 -5.90 -6.94 11.27
N SER A 38 -5.83 -6.61 9.98
CA SER A 38 -4.76 -7.11 9.09
C SER A 38 -3.39 -6.51 9.43
N PHE A 39 -3.34 -5.25 9.86
CA PHE A 39 -2.11 -4.64 10.37
C PHE A 39 -1.64 -5.32 11.67
N LEU A 40 -2.55 -5.57 12.62
CA LEU A 40 -2.22 -6.28 13.86
C LEU A 40 -1.71 -7.70 13.59
N ASP A 41 -2.36 -8.43 12.68
CA ASP A 41 -1.91 -9.76 12.27
C ASP A 41 -0.50 -9.71 11.66
N ALA A 42 -0.23 -8.73 10.80
CA ALA A 42 1.09 -8.54 10.19
C ALA A 42 2.18 -8.20 11.24
N ALA A 43 1.89 -7.31 12.19
CA ALA A 43 2.80 -7.00 13.29
C ALA A 43 3.06 -8.23 14.17
N SER A 44 2.02 -9.03 14.46
CA SER A 44 2.16 -10.29 15.17
C SER A 44 3.07 -11.27 14.43
N THR A 45 2.88 -11.41 13.11
CA THR A 45 3.72 -12.26 12.26
C THR A 45 5.17 -11.79 12.24
N ALA A 46 5.43 -10.48 12.16
CA ALA A 46 6.79 -9.93 12.23
C ALA A 46 7.48 -10.27 13.57
N ALA A 47 6.75 -10.15 14.69
CA ALA A 47 7.27 -10.53 16.01
C ALA A 47 7.57 -12.04 16.10
N LYS A 48 6.68 -12.89 15.57
CA LYS A 48 6.90 -14.34 15.49
C LYS A 48 8.14 -14.69 14.67
N PHE A 49 8.35 -13.99 13.55
CA PHE A 49 9.54 -14.17 12.70
C PHE A 49 10.84 -13.83 13.43
N ALA A 50 10.88 -12.73 14.19
CA ALA A 50 12.03 -12.37 15.02
C ALA A 50 12.34 -13.45 16.08
N ILE A 51 11.31 -13.98 16.75
CA ILE A 51 11.45 -15.08 17.71
C ILE A 51 12.01 -16.34 17.01
N TYR A 52 11.58 -16.63 15.79
CA TYR A 52 12.05 -17.78 15.03
C TYR A 52 13.52 -17.64 14.61
N ILE A 53 13.95 -16.46 14.16
CA ILE A 53 15.37 -16.18 13.88
C ILE A 53 16.20 -16.42 15.15
N SER A 54 15.78 -15.83 16.28
CA SER A 54 16.46 -16.01 17.55
C SER A 54 16.47 -17.47 18.01
N PHE A 55 15.46 -18.28 17.67
CA PHE A 55 15.46 -19.70 17.93
C PHE A 55 16.55 -20.43 17.15
N LEU A 56 16.78 -20.07 15.89
CA LEU A 56 17.86 -20.61 15.07
C LEU A 56 19.24 -20.19 15.62
N GLU A 57 19.42 -18.91 15.93
CA GLU A 57 20.67 -18.36 16.49
C GLU A 57 21.03 -18.99 17.84
N ASN A 58 20.04 -19.36 18.64
CA ASN A 58 20.24 -20.03 19.93
C ASN A 58 20.33 -21.57 19.80
N GLY A 59 20.67 -22.09 18.63
CA GLY A 59 20.89 -23.53 18.42
C GLY A 59 19.62 -24.37 18.59
N ARG A 60 18.46 -23.82 18.20
CA ARG A 60 17.14 -24.46 18.32
C ARG A 60 16.72 -24.75 19.76
N ASN A 61 17.08 -23.88 20.71
CA ASN A 61 16.74 -24.02 22.13
C ASN A 61 15.51 -23.18 22.54
N PHE A 62 14.39 -23.85 22.81
CA PHE A 62 13.14 -23.20 23.22
C PHE A 62 13.22 -22.42 24.53
N ARG A 63 13.97 -22.92 25.53
CA ARG A 63 14.07 -22.26 26.84
C ARG A 63 14.91 -20.99 26.73
N LYS A 64 16.07 -21.08 26.08
CA LYS A 64 16.97 -19.93 25.90
C LYS A 64 16.30 -18.82 25.09
N THR A 65 15.60 -19.20 24.02
CA THR A 65 14.81 -18.25 23.20
C THR A 65 13.69 -17.62 24.00
N GLY A 66 12.96 -18.41 24.79
CA GLY A 66 11.87 -17.90 25.63
C GLY A 66 12.35 -16.87 26.67
N VAL A 67 13.47 -17.15 27.32
CA VAL A 67 14.10 -16.21 28.27
C VAL A 67 14.54 -14.92 27.56
N ALA A 68 15.16 -15.02 26.38
CA ALA A 68 15.66 -13.87 25.64
C ALA A 68 14.56 -12.87 25.22
N HIS A 69 13.34 -13.35 24.98
CA HIS A 69 12.22 -12.54 24.46
C HIS A 69 11.07 -12.38 25.45
N HIS A 70 11.23 -12.80 26.71
CA HIS A 70 10.15 -12.82 27.70
C HIS A 70 8.88 -13.57 27.22
N VAL A 71 9.07 -14.70 26.56
CA VAL A 71 7.99 -15.56 26.03
C VAL A 71 8.09 -16.95 26.64
N GLU A 72 6.95 -17.54 27.04
CA GLU A 72 6.96 -18.90 27.55
C GLU A 72 7.49 -19.91 26.52
N PRO A 73 8.34 -20.90 26.90
CA PRO A 73 8.86 -21.89 25.96
C PRO A 73 7.78 -22.72 25.24
N LYS A 74 6.59 -22.84 25.83
CA LYS A 74 5.42 -23.44 25.16
C LYS A 74 4.98 -22.59 23.97
N ARG A 75 4.88 -21.28 24.13
CA ARG A 75 4.51 -20.35 23.06
C ARG A 75 5.57 -20.30 21.96
N VAL A 76 6.86 -20.36 22.30
CA VAL A 76 7.94 -20.46 21.30
C VAL A 76 7.77 -21.72 20.43
N ARG A 77 7.41 -22.87 21.03
CA ARG A 77 7.15 -24.11 20.28
C ARG A 77 5.99 -23.97 19.29
N GLU A 78 4.92 -23.26 19.66
CA GLU A 78 3.79 -23.00 18.77
C GLU A 78 4.20 -22.12 17.59
N ILE A 79 4.96 -21.06 17.86
CA ILE A 79 5.48 -20.14 16.83
C ILE A 79 6.37 -20.88 15.83
N VAL A 80 7.30 -21.71 16.32
CA VAL A 80 8.18 -22.51 15.46
C VAL A 80 7.37 -23.46 14.57
N LYS A 81 6.36 -24.13 15.12
CA LYS A 81 5.49 -25.01 14.33
C LYS A 81 4.71 -24.26 13.24
N GLU A 82 4.18 -23.09 13.57
CA GLU A 82 3.43 -22.24 12.63
C GLU A 82 4.30 -21.84 11.44
N ILE A 83 5.53 -21.35 11.70
CA ILE A 83 6.44 -20.89 10.66
C ILE A 83 6.99 -22.06 9.84
N GLU A 84 7.40 -23.16 10.46
CA GLU A 84 7.87 -24.33 9.73
C GLU A 84 6.78 -24.98 8.87
N HIS A 85 5.53 -24.94 9.31
CA HIS A 85 4.39 -25.40 8.51
C HIS A 85 4.18 -24.48 7.29
N ALA A 86 4.22 -23.16 7.48
CA ALA A 86 4.12 -22.21 6.38
C ALA A 86 5.22 -22.41 5.32
N ILE A 87 6.47 -22.59 5.77
CA ILE A 87 7.61 -22.89 4.88
C ILE A 87 7.40 -24.21 4.12
N ARG A 88 6.92 -25.26 4.80
CA ARG A 88 6.73 -26.59 4.18
C ARG A 88 5.59 -26.63 3.17
N GLU A 89 4.47 -25.99 3.47
CA GLU A 89 3.29 -25.96 2.60
C GLU A 89 3.38 -24.87 1.52
N ASN A 90 4.47 -24.09 1.49
CA ASN A 90 4.60 -22.90 0.65
C ASN A 90 3.39 -21.94 0.79
N THR A 91 2.84 -21.85 2.00
CA THR A 91 1.70 -20.99 2.30
C THR A 91 2.19 -19.65 2.85
N SER A 92 1.55 -18.57 2.43
CA SER A 92 1.87 -17.24 2.97
C SER A 92 1.48 -17.19 4.45
N LEU A 93 2.39 -16.69 5.29
CA LEU A 93 2.02 -16.27 6.63
C LEU A 93 0.99 -15.13 6.55
N LYS A 94 0.18 -14.97 7.60
CA LYS A 94 -0.76 -13.85 7.72
C LYS A 94 0.02 -12.53 7.79
N GLY A 95 0.25 -11.92 6.64
CA GLY A 95 0.88 -10.62 6.49
C GLY A 95 -0.02 -9.67 5.70
N LEU A 96 0.51 -8.48 5.42
CA LEU A 96 -0.03 -7.65 4.35
C LEU A 96 0.45 -8.31 3.05
N SER A 97 -0.42 -9.12 2.42
CA SER A 97 -0.09 -10.01 1.28
C SER A 97 0.33 -9.26 0.02
N SER A 98 0.02 -7.97 -0.05
CA SER A 98 0.24 -7.09 -1.20
C SER A 98 0.28 -5.64 -0.72
N LYS A 99 0.91 -4.74 -1.50
CA LYS A 99 0.94 -3.28 -1.25
C LYS A 99 -0.46 -2.68 -1.12
N GLU A 100 -1.40 -3.28 -1.85
CA GLU A 100 -2.80 -2.93 -1.87
C GLU A 100 -3.64 -4.22 -1.83
N PRO A 101 -4.80 -4.24 -1.15
CA PRO A 101 -5.61 -5.44 -1.08
C PRO A 101 -6.06 -5.95 -2.47
N ASP A 102 -5.91 -7.26 -2.71
CA ASP A 102 -6.21 -7.90 -4.00
C ASP A 102 -7.63 -7.64 -4.50
N TYR A 103 -8.59 -7.50 -3.58
CA TYR A 103 -9.97 -7.15 -3.92
C TYR A 103 -10.08 -5.76 -4.53
N LEU A 104 -9.27 -4.76 -4.15
CA LEU A 104 -9.28 -3.44 -4.77
C LEU A 104 -8.70 -3.50 -6.19
N ILE A 105 -7.57 -4.22 -6.34
CA ILE A 105 -6.89 -4.40 -7.62
C ILE A 105 -7.81 -5.08 -8.64
N GLY A 106 -8.54 -6.12 -8.23
CA GLY A 106 -9.35 -6.90 -9.16
C GLY A 106 -10.71 -6.30 -9.52
N ILE A 107 -11.28 -5.38 -8.72
CA ILE A 107 -12.61 -4.78 -8.99
C ILE A 107 -12.71 -4.15 -10.40
N PRO A 108 -11.76 -3.31 -10.86
CA PRO A 108 -11.80 -2.77 -12.22
C PRO A 108 -11.78 -3.83 -13.33
N HIS A 109 -11.12 -4.96 -13.10
CA HIS A 109 -11.06 -6.06 -14.06
C HIS A 109 -12.40 -6.80 -14.10
N LEU A 110 -12.94 -7.17 -12.94
CA LEU A 110 -14.23 -7.86 -12.83
C LEU A 110 -15.37 -6.99 -13.40
N TRP A 111 -15.33 -5.68 -13.14
CA TRP A 111 -16.31 -4.75 -13.71
C TRP A 111 -16.31 -4.80 -15.24
N LYS A 112 -15.14 -4.75 -15.89
CA LYS A 112 -15.04 -4.82 -17.36
C LYS A 112 -15.57 -6.12 -17.93
N GLU A 113 -15.37 -7.22 -17.22
CA GLU A 113 -15.86 -8.53 -17.63
C GLU A 113 -17.40 -8.61 -17.54
N LYS A 114 -17.98 -8.12 -16.44
CA LYS A 114 -19.42 -8.25 -16.18
C LYS A 114 -20.29 -7.20 -16.85
N TYR A 115 -19.78 -5.98 -16.99
CA TYR A 115 -20.54 -4.83 -17.47
C TYR A 115 -19.88 -4.17 -18.69
N PRO A 116 -19.62 -4.91 -19.79
CA PRO A 116 -18.99 -4.35 -20.98
C PRO A 116 -19.94 -3.39 -21.71
N TRP A 117 -19.40 -2.31 -22.26
CA TRP A 117 -20.15 -1.35 -23.08
C TRP A 117 -19.58 -1.25 -24.49
N LYS A 118 -20.48 -1.15 -25.48
CA LYS A 118 -20.12 -0.98 -26.89
C LYS A 118 -20.45 0.44 -27.38
N PRO A 119 -19.59 1.04 -28.22
CA PRO A 119 -19.93 2.32 -28.85
C PRO A 119 -21.25 2.23 -29.62
N GLY A 120 -22.13 3.21 -29.43
CA GLY A 120 -23.45 3.27 -30.07
C GLY A 120 -24.59 2.67 -29.26
N THR A 121 -24.35 2.11 -28.07
CA THR A 121 -25.40 1.72 -27.12
C THR A 121 -25.46 2.68 -25.93
N SER A 122 -26.59 2.74 -25.22
CA SER A 122 -26.69 3.46 -23.95
C SER A 122 -25.66 2.94 -22.94
N ARG A 123 -25.09 3.82 -22.12
CA ARG A 123 -24.17 3.46 -21.03
C ARG A 123 -24.89 3.04 -19.75
N ILE A 124 -26.20 3.18 -19.70
CA ILE A 124 -27.05 2.77 -18.58
C ILE A 124 -27.82 1.52 -19.01
N SER A 125 -27.70 0.44 -18.23
CA SER A 125 -28.40 -0.82 -18.49
C SER A 125 -29.91 -0.65 -18.49
N GLY A 126 -30.61 -1.29 -19.44
CA GLY A 126 -32.07 -1.40 -19.45
C GLY A 126 -32.85 -0.11 -19.76
N ARG A 127 -32.18 1.02 -20.01
CA ARG A 127 -32.82 2.29 -20.37
C ARG A 127 -32.21 2.89 -21.63
N SER A 128 -33.07 3.19 -22.60
CA SER A 128 -32.72 4.07 -23.71
C SER A 128 -32.80 5.50 -23.23
N LEU A 129 -31.70 6.24 -23.32
CA LEU A 129 -31.65 7.65 -22.98
C LEU A 129 -32.06 8.48 -24.18
N ASP A 130 -32.75 9.60 -23.93
CA ASP A 130 -33.00 10.57 -25.00
C ASP A 130 -31.74 11.43 -25.30
N SER A 131 -31.79 12.20 -26.39
CA SER A 131 -30.65 13.02 -26.83
C SER A 131 -30.21 14.12 -25.84
N LEU A 132 -31.09 14.52 -24.91
CA LEU A 132 -30.78 15.51 -23.87
C LEU A 132 -30.12 14.83 -22.66
N GLU A 133 -30.67 13.69 -22.25
CA GLU A 133 -30.14 12.83 -21.18
C GLU A 133 -28.75 12.29 -21.53
N GLU A 134 -28.51 11.87 -22.78
CA GLU A 134 -27.18 11.45 -23.24
C GLU A 134 -26.16 12.59 -23.20
N LYS A 135 -26.58 13.82 -23.56
CA LYS A 135 -25.72 15.00 -23.46
C LYS A 135 -25.40 15.32 -21.99
N GLN A 136 -26.39 15.27 -21.11
CA GLN A 136 -26.17 15.50 -19.67
C GLN A 136 -25.24 14.45 -19.07
N LEU A 137 -25.41 13.18 -19.46
CA LEU A 137 -24.53 12.11 -19.05
C LEU A 137 -23.08 12.35 -19.51
N THR A 138 -22.90 12.73 -20.76
CA THR A 138 -21.57 13.00 -21.35
C THR A 138 -20.88 14.20 -20.71
N LEU A 139 -21.63 15.16 -20.15
CA LEU A 139 -21.07 16.29 -19.40
C LEU A 139 -20.54 15.90 -18.02
N HIS A 140 -21.11 14.87 -17.38
CA HIS A 140 -20.74 14.42 -16.04
C HIS A 140 -19.74 13.27 -16.05
N ILE A 141 -19.55 12.59 -17.19
CA ILE A 141 -18.56 11.54 -17.37
C ILE A 141 -17.28 12.13 -17.99
N PRO A 142 -16.09 11.92 -17.41
CA PRO A 142 -14.84 12.42 -17.99
C PRO A 142 -14.52 11.81 -19.37
N LYS A 143 -13.78 12.56 -20.19
CA LYS A 143 -13.60 12.31 -21.63
C LYS A 143 -12.88 10.99 -21.98
N HIS A 144 -12.12 10.40 -21.04
CA HIS A 144 -11.33 9.19 -21.28
C HIS A 144 -11.72 8.09 -20.30
N PHE A 145 -12.89 7.49 -20.48
CA PHE A 145 -13.40 6.42 -19.61
C PHE A 145 -13.29 5.04 -20.27
N PRO A 146 -13.01 3.98 -19.50
CA PRO A 146 -13.17 2.60 -19.91
C PRO A 146 -14.52 2.33 -20.59
N LYS A 147 -14.52 1.36 -21.52
CA LYS A 147 -15.72 0.94 -22.27
C LYS A 147 -16.58 -0.02 -21.43
N VAL A 148 -17.11 0.49 -20.31
CA VAL A 148 -18.00 -0.23 -19.41
C VAL A 148 -19.29 0.53 -19.16
N LEU A 149 -20.31 -0.19 -18.72
CA LEU A 149 -21.60 0.37 -18.30
C LEU A 149 -21.44 1.06 -16.94
N LEU A 150 -22.27 2.07 -16.73
CA LEU A 150 -22.53 2.62 -15.40
C LEU A 150 -23.32 1.59 -14.61
N ILE A 151 -22.99 1.47 -13.34
CA ILE A 151 -23.69 0.54 -12.44
C ILE A 151 -24.30 1.29 -11.28
N ASP A 152 -25.36 0.75 -10.70
CA ASP A 152 -25.92 1.27 -9.46
C ASP A 152 -25.15 0.78 -8.23
N GLU A 153 -25.59 1.21 -7.04
CA GLU A 153 -24.97 0.82 -5.78
C GLU A 153 -25.08 -0.67 -5.47
N GLY A 154 -26.20 -1.32 -5.84
CA GLY A 154 -26.42 -2.74 -5.61
C GLY A 154 -25.53 -3.62 -6.48
N GLU A 155 -25.37 -3.24 -7.74
CA GLU A 155 -24.43 -3.85 -8.68
C GLU A 155 -22.97 -3.66 -8.22
N LEU A 156 -22.61 -2.46 -7.72
CA LEU A 156 -21.28 -2.22 -7.15
C LEU A 156 -21.01 -3.08 -5.92
N ASN A 157 -21.98 -3.17 -5.00
CA ASN A 157 -21.86 -4.02 -3.81
C ASN A 157 -21.73 -5.50 -4.18
N SER A 158 -22.42 -5.94 -5.23
CA SER A 158 -22.32 -7.30 -5.76
C SER A 158 -20.93 -7.60 -6.32
N LEU A 159 -20.33 -6.67 -7.07
CA LEU A 159 -18.94 -6.80 -7.55
C LEU A 159 -17.94 -6.88 -6.39
N ILE A 160 -18.13 -6.08 -5.34
CA ILE A 160 -17.26 -6.08 -4.17
C ILE A 160 -17.32 -7.43 -3.45
N GLU A 161 -18.52 -7.96 -3.22
CA GLU A 161 -18.70 -9.25 -2.57
C GLU A 161 -18.07 -10.40 -3.37
N GLU A 162 -18.24 -10.38 -4.68
CA GLU A 162 -17.66 -11.40 -5.55
C GLU A 162 -16.14 -11.34 -5.59
N MET A 163 -15.55 -10.15 -5.74
CA MET A 163 -14.09 -10.01 -5.68
C MET A 163 -13.53 -10.45 -4.34
N ARG A 164 -14.26 -10.21 -3.25
CA ARG A 164 -13.87 -10.69 -1.93
C ARG A 164 -13.85 -12.22 -1.87
N LEU A 165 -14.88 -12.89 -2.38
CA LEU A 165 -14.93 -14.36 -2.45
C LEU A 165 -13.76 -14.91 -3.27
N LEU A 166 -13.50 -14.33 -4.44
CA LEU A 166 -12.37 -14.71 -5.30
C LEU A 166 -11.01 -14.49 -4.61
N SER A 167 -10.86 -13.41 -3.82
CA SER A 167 -9.64 -13.14 -3.06
C SER A 167 -9.48 -14.02 -1.81
N ALA A 168 -10.58 -14.51 -1.25
CA ALA A 168 -10.59 -15.36 -0.06
C ALA A 168 -10.20 -16.81 -0.38
N ASP A 169 -10.54 -17.30 -1.58
CA ASP A 169 -10.24 -18.69 -2.00
C ASP A 169 -8.73 -18.97 -2.17
N ASN A 170 -7.87 -17.94 -2.28
CA ASN A 170 -6.42 -18.10 -2.28
C ASN A 170 -5.78 -18.20 -0.89
N ASN A 171 -6.48 -17.83 0.19
CA ASN A 171 -5.96 -17.86 1.56
C ASN A 171 -6.81 -18.82 2.41
N SER A 172 -6.36 -20.07 2.50
CA SER A 172 -7.02 -21.16 3.22
C SER A 172 -7.46 -20.79 4.65
N SER A 173 -8.74 -20.47 4.82
CA SER A 173 -9.59 -20.97 5.92
C SER A 173 -11.03 -20.49 5.70
N LYS A 174 -11.97 -21.43 5.81
CA LYS A 174 -13.43 -21.24 5.77
C LYS A 174 -13.94 -20.33 6.89
N ASN A 175 -13.68 -19.03 6.79
CA ASN A 175 -14.44 -18.02 7.54
C ASN A 175 -15.22 -17.20 6.52
N SER A 176 -16.30 -17.81 6.03
CA SER A 176 -17.36 -17.14 5.27
C SER A 176 -18.15 -16.21 6.20
N ASN A 177 -17.51 -15.13 6.65
CA ASN A 177 -18.30 -14.01 7.14
C ASN A 177 -18.83 -13.29 5.90
N THR A 178 -20.14 -13.11 5.84
CA THR A 178 -20.81 -12.15 4.94
C THR A 178 -20.06 -10.81 5.02
N CYS A 179 -19.93 -10.08 3.91
CA CYS A 179 -19.29 -8.77 3.98
C CYS A 179 -20.11 -7.90 4.93
N SER A 180 -19.46 -7.38 5.97
CA SER A 180 -20.11 -6.42 6.84
C SER A 180 -20.35 -5.13 6.07
N GLU A 181 -21.41 -4.40 6.41
CA GLU A 181 -21.69 -3.09 5.80
C GLU A 181 -20.48 -2.15 5.92
N ALA A 182 -19.79 -2.19 7.07
CA ALA A 182 -18.56 -1.43 7.30
C ALA A 182 -17.43 -1.77 6.30
N LEU A 183 -17.34 -3.03 5.85
CA LEU A 183 -16.35 -3.43 4.85
C LEU A 183 -16.76 -2.97 3.44
N LEU A 184 -18.05 -3.03 3.10
CA LEU A 184 -18.55 -2.48 1.83
C LEU A 184 -18.32 -0.96 1.75
N GLU A 185 -18.64 -0.23 2.82
CA GLU A 185 -18.37 1.21 2.90
C GLU A 185 -16.88 1.52 2.78
N HIS A 186 -16.01 0.78 3.49
CA HIS A 186 -14.56 0.92 3.38
C HIS A 186 -14.09 0.77 1.93
N ILE A 187 -14.49 -0.31 1.26
CA ILE A 187 -14.06 -0.59 -0.12
C ILE A 187 -14.55 0.52 -1.08
N ARG A 188 -15.81 0.94 -0.96
CA ARG A 188 -16.37 2.04 -1.77
C ARG A 188 -15.64 3.35 -1.53
N TYR A 189 -15.32 3.67 -0.28
CA TYR A 189 -14.53 4.84 0.06
C TYR A 189 -13.16 4.80 -0.63
N ARG A 190 -12.44 3.67 -0.55
CA ARG A 190 -11.11 3.49 -1.14
C ARG A 190 -11.10 3.59 -2.67
N LEU A 191 -12.10 3.01 -3.34
CA LEU A 191 -12.23 3.09 -4.79
C LEU A 191 -12.53 4.52 -5.27
N ARG A 192 -13.34 5.28 -4.52
CA ARG A 192 -13.61 6.69 -4.83
C ARG A 192 -12.39 7.57 -4.56
N HIS A 193 -11.72 7.37 -3.43
CA HIS A 193 -10.58 8.18 -3.02
C HIS A 193 -9.37 8.02 -3.94
N SER A 194 -9.16 6.81 -4.48
CA SER A 194 -8.14 6.53 -5.51
C SER A 194 -8.52 7.00 -6.91
N GLU A 195 -9.70 7.62 -7.08
CA GLU A 195 -10.27 7.98 -8.38
C GLU A 195 -10.43 6.78 -9.34
N THR A 196 -10.48 5.56 -8.80
CA THR A 196 -10.74 4.36 -9.60
C THR A 196 -12.19 4.33 -10.07
N ILE A 197 -13.11 4.78 -9.20
CA ILE A 197 -14.52 4.96 -9.51
C ILE A 197 -14.97 6.39 -9.21
N VAL A 198 -15.93 6.89 -9.97
CA VAL A 198 -16.54 8.20 -9.77
C VAL A 198 -18.04 8.02 -9.58
N GLN A 199 -18.59 8.67 -8.56
CA GLN A 199 -20.03 8.75 -8.36
C GLN A 199 -20.61 9.81 -9.30
N VAL A 200 -21.57 9.42 -10.12
CA VAL A 200 -22.26 10.25 -11.09
C VAL A 200 -23.70 10.45 -10.63
N THR A 201 -24.03 11.68 -10.27
CA THR A 201 -25.40 12.07 -9.95
C THR A 201 -26.01 12.76 -11.15
N LEU A 202 -27.17 12.28 -11.61
CA LEU A 202 -27.84 12.83 -12.80
C LEU A 202 -29.13 13.54 -12.37
N PRO A 203 -29.47 14.70 -12.96
CA PRO A 203 -30.65 15.48 -12.56
C PRO A 203 -31.98 14.73 -12.73
N PHE A 204 -32.03 13.77 -13.65
CA PHE A 204 -33.22 13.00 -14.01
C PHE A 204 -33.29 11.63 -13.35
N MET A 205 -32.36 11.32 -12.44
CA MET A 205 -32.28 10.04 -11.74
C MET A 205 -32.01 10.27 -10.26
N GLU A 206 -32.89 9.76 -9.39
CA GLU A 206 -32.74 9.95 -7.94
C GLU A 206 -31.60 9.12 -7.34
N LEU A 207 -31.31 7.96 -7.93
CA LEU A 207 -30.27 7.05 -7.46
C LEU A 207 -28.90 7.41 -8.06
N PRO A 208 -27.83 7.40 -7.25
CA PRO A 208 -26.49 7.63 -7.75
C PRO A 208 -26.02 6.46 -8.62
N LEU A 209 -25.36 6.78 -9.72
CA LEU A 209 -24.65 5.79 -10.53
C LEU A 209 -23.15 5.87 -10.24
N TYR A 210 -22.45 4.78 -10.53
CA TYR A 210 -21.00 4.71 -10.43
C TYR A 210 -20.41 4.43 -11.80
N ALA A 211 -19.37 5.19 -12.12
CA ALA A 211 -18.59 5.06 -13.34
C ALA A 211 -17.19 4.55 -12.99
N LEU A 212 -16.71 3.54 -13.71
CA LEU A 212 -15.31 3.15 -13.65
C LEU A 212 -14.47 4.20 -14.38
N ALA A 213 -13.57 4.87 -13.66
CA ALA A 213 -12.74 5.94 -14.18
C ALA A 213 -11.35 5.49 -14.63
N SER A 214 -10.84 4.42 -14.00
CA SER A 214 -9.54 3.85 -14.32
C SER A 214 -9.64 2.40 -14.78
N ASN A 215 -8.74 1.98 -15.66
CA ASN A 215 -8.66 0.60 -16.13
C ASN A 215 -8.04 -0.36 -15.11
N SER A 216 -7.37 0.17 -14.10
CA SER A 216 -6.74 -0.58 -13.03
C SER A 216 -6.87 0.24 -11.75
N TYR A 217 -6.86 -0.43 -10.61
CA TYR A 217 -6.59 0.25 -9.36
C TYR A 217 -5.12 0.67 -9.44
N ALA A 218 -4.90 1.97 -9.60
CA ALA A 218 -3.59 2.56 -9.78
C ALA A 218 -3.65 3.88 -9.03
N PRO A 219 -3.28 3.92 -7.74
CA PRO A 219 -3.17 5.16 -7.01
C PRO A 219 -2.34 6.16 -7.82
N LYS A 220 -2.82 7.39 -8.01
CA LYS A 220 -2.07 8.45 -8.71
C LYS A 220 -1.59 9.51 -7.74
N GLY A 221 -0.52 10.21 -8.10
CA GLY A 221 -0.06 11.38 -7.36
C GLY A 221 0.53 11.01 -6.00
N GLN A 222 -0.13 11.42 -4.90
CA GLN A 222 0.39 11.17 -3.55
C GLN A 222 0.41 9.69 -3.20
N CYS A 223 -0.60 8.92 -3.62
CA CYS A 223 -0.68 7.50 -3.29
C CYS A 223 0.39 6.68 -4.05
N GLU A 224 0.73 7.02 -5.30
CA GLU A 224 1.85 6.40 -6.04
C GLU A 224 3.21 6.69 -5.37
N ARG A 225 3.43 7.95 -4.96
CA ARG A 225 4.64 8.34 -4.23
C ARG A 225 4.76 7.59 -2.91
N LEU A 226 3.64 7.30 -2.27
CA LEU A 226 3.62 6.54 -1.05
C LEU A 226 4.01 5.06 -1.26
N GLU A 227 3.56 4.45 -2.35
CA GLU A 227 4.01 3.10 -2.70
C GLU A 227 5.53 3.04 -2.91
N ASN A 228 6.08 3.99 -3.67
CA ASN A 228 7.52 4.10 -3.87
C ASN A 228 8.24 4.36 -2.54
N MET A 229 7.67 5.18 -1.65
CA MET A 229 8.23 5.43 -0.33
C MET A 229 8.36 4.15 0.51
N VAL A 230 7.41 3.20 0.44
CA VAL A 230 7.53 1.92 1.15
C VAL A 230 8.66 1.08 0.59
N ASP A 231 8.72 0.92 -0.73
CA ASP A 231 9.79 0.17 -1.39
C ASP A 231 11.16 0.75 -1.08
N ASP A 232 11.27 2.07 -1.19
CA ASP A 232 12.48 2.83 -0.89
C ASP A 232 12.83 2.69 0.59
N THR A 233 11.87 2.78 1.52
CA THR A 233 12.15 2.61 2.96
C THR A 233 12.63 1.18 3.27
N THR A 234 12.00 0.16 2.70
CA THR A 234 12.42 -1.23 2.86
C THR A 234 13.83 -1.44 2.31
N ARG A 235 14.13 -0.90 1.12
CA ARG A 235 15.46 -0.95 0.51
C ARG A 235 16.49 -0.18 1.34
N PHE A 236 16.13 0.97 1.89
CA PHE A 236 17.01 1.77 2.74
C PHE A 236 17.37 1.05 4.04
N ILE A 237 16.40 0.41 4.70
CA ILE A 237 16.65 -0.41 5.89
C ILE A 237 17.62 -1.56 5.56
N PHE A 238 17.47 -2.17 4.38
CA PHE A 238 18.38 -3.21 3.91
C PHE A 238 19.82 -2.68 3.70
N LEU A 239 19.99 -1.54 3.02
CA LEU A 239 21.29 -0.89 2.83
C LEU A 239 21.94 -0.48 4.16
N LEU A 240 21.15 0.07 5.09
CA LEU A 240 21.64 0.41 6.43
C LEU A 240 22.05 -0.83 7.22
N LYS A 241 21.36 -1.96 7.04
CA LYS A 241 21.77 -3.23 7.67
C LYS A 241 23.12 -3.71 7.15
N GLN A 242 23.38 -3.62 5.84
CA GLN A 242 24.70 -3.93 5.27
C GLN A 242 25.79 -3.01 5.85
N TRP A 243 25.49 -1.73 6.03
CA TRP A 243 26.40 -0.80 6.68
C TRP A 243 26.66 -1.15 8.16
N VAL A 244 25.63 -1.52 8.93
CA VAL A 244 25.77 -2.01 10.32
C VAL A 244 26.60 -3.30 10.39
N GLN A 245 26.55 -4.13 9.35
CA GLN A 245 27.32 -5.36 9.22
C GLN A 245 28.75 -5.14 8.70
N GLU A 246 29.17 -3.88 8.50
CA GLU A 246 30.50 -3.50 8.01
C GLU A 246 30.85 -4.11 6.64
N GLU A 247 29.84 -4.29 5.77
CA GLU A 247 30.06 -4.74 4.39
C GLU A 247 30.94 -3.73 3.62
N ALA A 248 31.95 -4.23 2.89
CA ALA A 248 33.03 -3.39 2.35
C ALA A 248 32.58 -2.27 1.39
N TYR A 249 31.45 -2.47 0.70
CA TYR A 249 30.87 -1.54 -0.27
C TYR A 249 29.76 -0.66 0.33
N ALA A 250 29.36 -0.91 1.58
CA ALA A 250 28.25 -0.19 2.21
C ALA A 250 28.72 1.17 2.74
N PHE A 251 28.08 2.24 2.28
CA PHE A 251 28.42 3.61 2.64
C PHE A 251 27.19 4.37 3.14
N ARG A 252 27.34 5.07 4.27
CA ARG A 252 26.31 5.94 4.85
C ARG A 252 26.80 7.38 4.86
N ALA A 253 26.04 8.29 4.25
CA ALA A 253 26.22 9.73 4.36
C ALA A 253 24.98 10.41 4.95
N LEU A 254 25.20 11.44 5.75
CA LEU A 254 24.17 12.33 6.28
C LEU A 254 24.77 13.74 6.30
N GLU A 255 24.18 14.66 5.55
CA GLU A 255 24.61 16.05 5.49
C GLU A 255 23.48 16.96 5.99
N THR A 256 23.83 17.86 6.92
CA THR A 256 22.91 18.88 7.44
C THR A 256 23.48 20.25 7.13
N LEU A 257 22.78 21.01 6.29
CA LEU A 257 23.20 22.34 5.85
C LEU A 257 22.01 23.31 5.76
N THR A 258 22.31 24.60 5.87
CA THR A 258 21.33 25.67 5.70
C THR A 258 21.44 26.27 4.30
N LEU A 259 20.34 26.23 3.55
CA LEU A 259 20.26 26.82 2.21
C LEU A 259 19.38 28.08 2.23
N SER A 260 19.84 29.15 1.58
CA SER A 260 18.96 30.30 1.31
C SER A 260 17.80 29.86 0.40
N PRO A 261 16.56 30.32 0.64
CA PRO A 261 15.43 30.03 -0.23
C PRO A 261 15.68 30.36 -1.70
N SER A 262 16.51 31.37 -1.98
CA SER A 262 16.82 31.83 -3.34
C SER A 262 17.73 30.89 -4.14
N ILE A 263 18.57 30.10 -3.47
CA ILE A 263 19.53 29.20 -4.14
C ILE A 263 19.10 27.73 -4.10
N ARG A 264 18.03 27.42 -3.38
CA ARG A 264 17.62 26.05 -3.07
C ARG A 264 17.35 25.22 -4.32
N GLU A 265 16.62 25.78 -5.28
CA GLU A 265 16.28 25.08 -6.52
C GLU A 265 17.53 24.81 -7.36
N GLN A 266 18.42 25.80 -7.46
CA GLN A 266 19.72 25.65 -8.13
C GLN A 266 20.58 24.57 -7.47
N ALA A 267 20.68 24.56 -6.13
CA ALA A 267 21.45 23.55 -5.40
C ALA A 267 20.88 22.14 -5.59
N PHE A 268 19.56 21.99 -5.68
CA PHE A 268 18.92 20.69 -5.90
C PHE A 268 19.15 20.20 -7.34
N GLN A 269 19.13 21.10 -8.32
CA GLN A 269 19.45 20.78 -9.72
C GLN A 269 20.91 20.37 -9.89
N GLU A 270 21.84 21.10 -9.26
CA GLU A 270 23.27 20.77 -9.30
C GLU A 270 23.53 19.37 -8.70
N LEU A 271 22.89 19.04 -7.58
CA LEU A 271 22.98 17.70 -6.98
C LEU A 271 22.45 16.60 -7.92
N ASP A 272 21.30 16.82 -8.57
CA ASP A 272 20.75 15.86 -9.55
C ASP A 272 21.70 15.64 -10.72
N GLU A 273 22.27 16.71 -11.29
CA GLU A 273 23.23 16.64 -12.37
C GLU A 273 24.51 15.89 -11.98
N MET A 274 25.06 16.19 -10.78
CA MET A 274 26.24 15.50 -10.26
C MET A 274 26.00 14.00 -10.10
N LEU A 275 24.82 13.59 -9.61
CA LEU A 275 24.48 12.18 -9.40
C LEU A 275 24.29 11.44 -10.71
N ARG A 276 23.66 12.05 -11.71
CA ARG A 276 23.53 11.48 -13.05
C ARG A 276 24.90 11.27 -13.69
N GLN A 277 25.75 12.30 -13.66
CA GLN A 277 27.10 12.20 -14.21
C GLN A 277 27.93 11.13 -13.49
N TRP A 278 27.79 11.00 -12.17
CA TRP A 278 28.43 9.93 -11.41
C TRP A 278 27.93 8.54 -11.83
N GLY A 279 26.62 8.36 -11.97
CA GLY A 279 26.01 7.11 -12.41
C GLY A 279 26.48 6.71 -13.81
N ASP A 280 26.43 7.63 -14.77
CA ASP A 280 26.84 7.40 -16.16
C ASP A 280 28.34 7.08 -16.26
N LYS A 281 29.18 7.74 -15.45
CA LYS A 281 30.63 7.55 -15.45
C LYS A 281 31.06 6.16 -14.99
N TYR A 282 30.35 5.58 -14.02
CA TYR A 282 30.73 4.30 -13.41
C TYR A 282 29.84 3.12 -13.84
N HIS A 283 28.80 3.36 -14.64
CA HIS A 283 27.98 2.29 -15.21
C HIS A 283 28.82 1.39 -16.14
N CYS A 284 28.64 0.07 -15.98
CA CYS A 284 29.23 -0.91 -16.88
C CYS A 284 28.27 -2.09 -17.10
N ASP A 285 28.07 -2.46 -18.36
CA ASP A 285 27.20 -3.58 -18.72
C ASP A 285 27.81 -4.90 -18.24
N GLY A 286 27.03 -5.69 -17.50
CA GLY A 286 27.48 -6.95 -16.90
C GLY A 286 28.24 -6.78 -15.57
N GLY A 287 28.33 -5.56 -15.03
CA GLY A 287 28.85 -5.31 -13.69
C GLY A 287 27.94 -5.80 -12.56
N GLU A 288 28.43 -5.70 -11.33
CA GLU A 288 27.62 -5.98 -10.13
C GLU A 288 26.58 -4.86 -9.92
N PRO A 289 25.29 -5.20 -9.68
CA PRO A 289 24.26 -4.19 -9.49
C PRO A 289 24.45 -3.47 -8.14
N ILE A 290 24.76 -2.18 -8.19
CA ILE A 290 24.87 -1.30 -7.02
C ILE A 290 23.70 -0.32 -6.99
N ILE A 291 23.25 0.02 -5.79
CA ILE A 291 22.14 0.95 -5.56
C ILE A 291 22.64 2.14 -4.74
N LEU A 292 22.38 3.35 -5.23
CA LEU A 292 22.51 4.59 -4.47
C LEU A 292 21.11 5.10 -4.12
N GLN A 293 20.85 5.33 -2.83
CA GLN A 293 19.57 5.84 -2.37
C GLN A 293 19.78 7.01 -1.41
N MET A 294 19.07 8.11 -1.66
CA MET A 294 19.11 9.31 -0.84
C MET A 294 17.77 10.04 -0.84
N ALA A 295 17.52 10.81 0.21
CA ALA A 295 16.36 11.69 0.32
C ALA A 295 16.83 13.07 0.78
N LEU A 296 16.27 14.11 0.18
CA LEU A 296 16.56 15.50 0.52
C LEU A 296 15.27 16.17 0.98
N GLY A 297 15.32 16.80 2.15
CA GLY A 297 14.16 17.40 2.77
C GLY A 297 14.53 18.52 3.72
N LYS A 298 13.52 19.20 4.24
CA LYS A 298 13.75 20.13 5.35
C LYS A 298 14.15 19.33 6.59
N CYS A 299 15.15 19.82 7.29
CA CYS A 299 15.47 19.33 8.62
C CYS A 299 14.34 19.74 9.57
N ASP A 300 13.77 18.77 10.28
CA ASP A 300 13.00 19.01 11.49
C ASP A 300 13.96 18.74 12.65
N GLU A 301 14.29 19.78 13.42
CA GLU A 301 15.31 19.72 14.49
C GLU A 301 14.95 18.68 15.56
N ASP A 302 13.68 18.31 15.67
CA ASP A 302 13.18 17.34 16.65
C ASP A 302 13.29 15.86 16.18
N ILE A 303 13.66 15.60 14.91
CA ILE A 303 13.79 14.24 14.35
C ILE A 303 15.25 13.74 14.37
N LEU A 304 16.24 14.65 14.38
CA LEU A 304 17.67 14.33 14.50
C LEU A 304 18.06 13.84 15.89
#